data_AF-A0A0Q0XW89-F1
#
_entry.id   AF-A0A0Q0XW89-F1
#
_cell.length_a   1.000
_cell.length_b   1.000
_cell.length_c   1.000
_cell.angle_alpha   90.00
_cell.angle_beta   90.00
_cell.angle_gamma   90.00
#
_symmetry.space_group_name_H-M   'P 1'
#
loop_
_entity.id
_entity.type
_entity.pdbx_description
1 polymer ?
#
loop_
_entity_poly.entity_id
_entity_poly.type
_entity_poly.pdbx_seq_one_letter_code
_entity_poly.pdbx_strand_id
1 'polypeptide(L)'
;MQAKYLKKALLANQYKIERAEKSKNWIGRNKVKVILFGIFMSVVGPVYTHEPDGLHRREAVKAVDVSDFGHMGTAIAFAIFYTLAFLVAYFVWKYQDAKQIRQLKEHRIQLKEQLTSIQQV
;
A
#
# COMPACT_ATOMS: atom_id res chain seq x y z
N MET A 1 -31.83 -4.45 28.00
CA MET A 1 -31.06 -3.51 27.13
C MET A 1 -29.76 -4.12 26.59
N GLN A 2 -28.95 -4.81 27.40
CA GLN A 2 -27.62 -5.34 27.01
C GLN A 2 -27.64 -6.25 25.77
N ALA A 3 -28.60 -7.17 25.65
CA ALA A 3 -28.71 -8.05 24.48
C ALA A 3 -28.90 -7.30 23.14
N LYS A 4 -29.57 -6.13 23.15
CA LYS A 4 -29.77 -5.30 21.94
C LYS A 4 -28.46 -4.60 21.52
N TYR A 5 -27.65 -4.16 22.50
CA TYR A 5 -26.33 -3.59 22.25
C TYR A 5 -25.36 -4.64 21.71
N LEU A 6 -25.33 -5.84 22.30
CA LEU A 6 -24.51 -6.96 21.84
C LEU A 6 -24.85 -7.38 20.41
N LYS A 7 -26.14 -7.49 20.06
CA LYS A 7 -26.57 -7.77 18.68
C LYS A 7 -26.07 -6.71 17.69
N LYS A 8 -26.15 -5.42 18.04
CA LYS A 8 -25.60 -4.34 17.19
C LYS A 8 -24.09 -4.44 17.04
N ALA A 9 -23.36 -4.72 18.13
CA ALA A 9 -21.91 -4.89 18.10
C ALA A 9 -21.48 -6.07 17.21
N LEU A 10 -22.23 -7.17 17.24
CA LEU A 10 -22.00 -8.36 16.42
C LEU A 10 -22.17 -8.05 14.92
N LEU A 11 -23.22 -7.30 14.58
CA LEU A 11 -23.49 -6.83 13.21
C LEU A 11 -22.40 -5.88 12.72
N ALA A 12 -21.96 -4.94 13.56
CA ALA A 12 -20.85 -4.04 13.22
C ALA A 12 -19.54 -4.80 13.00
N ASN A 13 -19.26 -5.84 13.80
CA ASN A 13 -18.10 -6.71 13.61
C ASN A 13 -18.18 -7.49 12.30
N GLN A 14 -19.37 -8.00 11.95
CA GLN A 14 -19.59 -8.69 10.68
C GLN A 14 -19.30 -7.79 9.47
N TYR A 15 -19.79 -6.54 9.49
CA TYR A 15 -19.46 -5.56 8.46
C TYR A 15 -17.96 -5.25 8.38
N LYS A 16 -17.27 -5.17 9.53
CA LYS A 16 -15.82 -4.97 9.55
C LYS A 16 -15.06 -6.15 8.94
N ILE A 17 -15.48 -7.38 9.21
CA ILE A 17 -14.90 -8.59 8.62
C ILE A 17 -15.15 -8.62 7.12
N GLU A 18 -16.38 -8.40 6.66
CA GLU A 18 -16.73 -8.43 5.23
C GLU A 18 -15.98 -7.34 4.47
N ARG A 19 -15.85 -6.14 5.06
CA ARG A 19 -15.06 -5.05 4.49
C ARG A 19 -13.57 -5.41 4.44
N ALA A 20 -13.02 -6.02 5.49
CA ALA A 20 -11.63 -6.47 5.51
C ALA A 20 -11.38 -7.57 4.46
N GLU A 21 -12.30 -8.53 4.31
CA GLU A 21 -12.24 -9.58 3.29
C GLU A 21 -12.38 -9.04 1.86
N LYS A 22 -13.26 -8.06 1.61
CA LYS A 22 -13.32 -7.34 0.32
C LYS A 22 -12.05 -6.52 0.06
N SER A 23 -11.44 -5.95 1.09
CA SER A 23 -10.21 -5.15 0.96
C SER A 23 -8.94 -5.97 0.68
N LYS A 24 -9.04 -7.30 0.76
CA LYS A 24 -7.95 -8.25 0.50
C LYS A 24 -7.42 -8.17 -0.95
N ASN A 25 -8.20 -7.59 -1.87
CA ASN A 25 -7.76 -7.25 -3.22
C ASN A 25 -6.83 -6.02 -3.21
N TRP A 26 -5.58 -6.24 -2.82
CA TRP A 26 -4.54 -5.22 -2.67
C TRP A 26 -4.32 -4.37 -3.93
N ILE A 27 -4.37 -5.01 -5.11
CA ILE A 27 -4.24 -4.33 -6.41
C ILE A 27 -5.27 -3.21 -6.52
N GLY A 28 -6.51 -3.42 -6.07
CA GLY A 28 -7.59 -2.43 -6.07
C GLY A 28 -7.31 -1.21 -5.19
N ARG A 29 -6.62 -1.40 -4.07
CA ARG A 29 -6.34 -0.33 -3.08
C ARG A 29 -5.20 0.58 -3.51
N ASN A 30 -4.21 0.03 -4.21
CA ASN A 30 -3.01 0.77 -4.62
C ASN A 30 -2.97 1.18 -6.10
N LYS A 31 -4.04 0.95 -6.90
CA LYS A 31 -4.07 1.35 -8.32
C LYS A 31 -3.64 2.79 -8.55
N VAL A 32 -4.10 3.72 -7.71
CA VAL A 32 -3.76 5.15 -7.80
C VAL A 32 -2.26 5.38 -7.60
N LYS A 33 -1.63 4.68 -6.65
CA LYS A 33 -0.18 4.80 -6.41
C LYS A 33 0.64 4.26 -7.57
N VAL A 34 0.21 3.15 -8.17
CA VAL A 34 0.87 2.57 -9.35
C VAL A 34 0.74 3.50 -10.57
N ILE A 35 -0.44 4.06 -10.80
CA ILE A 35 -0.68 5.00 -11.91
C ILE A 35 0.12 6.30 -11.72
N LEU A 36 0.11 6.89 -10.53
CA LEU A 36 0.88 8.10 -10.22
C LEU A 36 2.39 7.87 -10.38
N PHE A 37 2.90 6.69 -10.01
CA PHE A 37 4.30 6.36 -10.23
C PHE A 37 4.65 6.27 -11.72
N GLY A 38 3.78 5.66 -12.53
CA GLY A 38 3.95 5.62 -13.98
C GLY A 38 3.99 7.02 -14.60
N ILE A 39 3.10 7.91 -14.17
CA ILE A 39 3.08 9.32 -14.60
C ILE A 39 4.36 10.04 -14.15
N PHE A 40 4.79 9.86 -12.91
CA PHE A 40 6.01 10.47 -12.38
C PHE A 40 7.25 10.05 -13.18
N MET A 41 7.41 8.76 -13.45
CA MET A 41 8.52 8.26 -14.29
C MET A 41 8.44 8.83 -15.71
N SER A 42 7.23 8.97 -16.28
CA SER A 42 7.03 9.57 -17.60
C SER A 42 7.36 11.06 -17.68
N VAL A 43 7.32 11.80 -16.56
CA VAL A 43 7.64 13.24 -16.50
C VAL A 43 9.11 13.47 -16.13
N VAL A 44 9.65 12.69 -15.20
CA VAL A 44 11.07 12.80 -14.79
C VAL A 44 12.02 12.33 -15.90
N GLY A 45 11.62 11.35 -16.70
CA GLY A 45 12.38 10.89 -17.87
C GLY A 45 12.77 12.03 -18.82
N PRO A 46 11.82 12.83 -19.34
CA PRO A 46 12.12 13.90 -20.29
C PRO A 46 12.73 15.17 -19.68
N VAL A 47 12.56 15.45 -18.38
CA VAL A 47 13.13 16.65 -17.72
C VAL A 47 14.65 16.56 -17.59
N TYR A 48 15.23 15.36 -17.56
CA TYR A 48 16.68 15.14 -17.58
C TYR A 48 17.28 15.04 -19.00
N THR A 49 16.45 15.11 -20.05
CA THR A 49 16.88 15.04 -21.47
C THR A 49 16.85 16.37 -22.19
N HIS A 50 16.66 17.50 -21.51
CA HIS A 50 16.97 18.78 -22.15
C HIS A 50 18.48 18.85 -22.37
N GLU A 51 18.88 18.59 -23.62
CA GLU A 51 20.20 18.95 -24.12
C GLU A 51 20.50 20.40 -23.70
N PRO A 52 21.68 20.67 -23.13
CA PRO A 52 22.07 22.04 -22.87
C PRO A 52 22.29 22.72 -24.21
N ASP A 53 21.36 23.60 -24.60
CA ASP A 53 21.61 24.62 -25.63
C ASP A 53 22.96 25.27 -25.31
N GLY A 54 23.88 25.16 -26.27
CA GLY A 54 25.33 25.24 -26.09
C GLY A 54 25.93 26.60 -25.68
N LEU A 55 25.20 27.46 -24.97
CA LEU A 55 25.64 28.81 -24.64
C LEU A 55 26.10 29.04 -23.20
N HIS A 56 25.80 28.14 -22.23
CA HIS A 56 25.98 28.44 -20.80
C HIS A 56 26.85 27.44 -20.02
N ARG A 57 27.81 26.79 -20.69
CA ARG A 57 28.80 25.93 -20.01
C ARG A 57 30.07 26.70 -19.67
N ARG A 58 30.01 27.56 -18.64
CA ARG A 58 31.26 27.99 -17.98
C ARG A 58 31.32 27.76 -16.47
N GLU A 59 30.22 27.63 -15.75
CA GLU A 59 30.28 27.46 -14.30
C GLU A 59 29.16 26.56 -13.78
N ALA A 60 29.25 25.27 -14.06
CA ALA A 60 28.49 24.26 -13.32
C ALA A 60 29.35 23.01 -13.23
N VAL A 61 30.27 23.08 -12.28
CA VAL A 61 30.69 22.02 -11.36
C VAL A 61 30.50 20.61 -11.91
N LYS A 62 31.65 19.99 -12.21
CA LYS A 62 31.91 18.55 -12.11
C LYS A 62 31.32 18.00 -10.81
N ALA A 63 30.03 17.69 -10.81
CA ALA A 63 29.43 16.80 -9.85
C ALA A 63 28.99 15.60 -10.67
N VAL A 64 29.84 14.58 -10.63
CA VAL A 64 29.49 13.19 -10.93
C VAL A 64 29.59 12.80 -12.42
N ASP A 65 30.82 12.44 -12.82
CA ASP A 65 31.08 11.39 -13.83
C ASP A 65 30.46 10.05 -13.36
N VAL A 66 29.14 9.91 -13.47
CA VAL A 66 28.42 8.60 -13.41
C VAL A 66 28.05 8.14 -14.82
N SER A 67 28.82 8.60 -15.81
CA SER A 67 28.57 8.38 -17.24
C SER A 67 28.68 6.94 -17.73
N ASP A 68 29.05 5.97 -16.89
CA ASP A 68 29.14 4.55 -17.31
C ASP A 68 27.86 3.74 -17.08
N PHE A 69 26.88 4.28 -16.35
CA PHE A 69 25.51 3.76 -16.32
C PHE A 69 24.59 4.81 -16.96
N GLY A 70 24.48 4.76 -18.29
CA GLY A 70 23.62 5.68 -19.05
C GLY A 70 22.18 5.77 -18.52
N HIS A 71 21.43 6.81 -18.92
CA HIS A 71 20.08 7.15 -18.43
C HIS A 71 19.13 5.95 -18.23
N MET A 72 19.18 4.96 -19.12
CA MET A 72 18.43 3.71 -18.96
C MET A 72 18.81 2.94 -17.68
N GLY A 73 20.09 2.82 -17.37
CA GLY A 73 20.58 2.10 -16.19
C GLY A 73 20.09 2.71 -14.88
N THR A 74 20.06 4.05 -14.78
CA THR A 74 19.53 4.74 -13.59
C THR A 74 18.02 4.57 -13.47
N ALA A 75 17.27 4.71 -14.57
CA ALA A 75 15.82 4.49 -14.57
C ALA A 75 15.44 3.04 -14.23
N ILE A 76 16.20 2.06 -14.74
CA ILE A 76 16.04 0.64 -14.45
C ILE A 76 16.33 0.35 -12.97
N ALA A 77 17.39 0.94 -12.40
CA ALA A 77 17.71 0.78 -10.98
C ALA A 77 16.57 1.29 -10.06
N PHE A 78 16.00 2.46 -10.37
CA PHE A 78 14.83 2.98 -9.66
C PHE A 78 13.59 2.10 -9.84
N ALA A 79 13.35 1.57 -11.04
CA ALA A 79 12.24 0.66 -11.29
C ALA A 79 12.38 -0.65 -10.50
N ILE A 80 13.59 -1.21 -10.42
CA ILE A 80 13.89 -2.42 -9.62
C ILE A 80 13.68 -2.12 -8.13
N PHE A 81 14.24 -1.03 -7.63
CA PHE A 81 14.11 -0.66 -6.21
C PHE A 81 12.64 -0.41 -5.84
N TYR A 82 11.89 0.28 -6.69
CA TYR A 82 10.46 0.49 -6.51
C TYR A 82 9.70 -0.84 -6.49
N THR A 83 10.00 -1.75 -7.41
CA THR A 83 9.36 -3.07 -7.47
C THR A 83 9.63 -3.88 -6.21
N LEU A 84 10.89 -3.87 -5.71
CA LEU A 84 11.26 -4.53 -4.46
C LEU A 84 10.54 -3.91 -3.25
N ALA A 85 10.50 -2.59 -3.13
CA ALA A 85 9.76 -1.91 -2.08
C ALA A 85 8.25 -2.24 -2.14
N PHE A 86 7.70 -2.35 -3.34
CA PHE A 86 6.30 -2.71 -3.57
C PHE A 86 6.00 -4.16 -3.15
N LEU A 87 6.90 -5.10 -3.43
CA LEU A 87 6.81 -6.50 -3.00
C LEU A 87 6.87 -6.63 -1.48
N VAL A 88 7.80 -5.93 -0.83
CA VAL A 88 7.90 -5.92 0.64
C VAL A 88 6.64 -5.34 1.26
N ALA A 89 6.17 -4.19 0.74
CA ALA A 89 4.94 -3.58 1.22
C ALA A 89 3.72 -4.50 1.04
N TYR A 90 3.62 -5.19 -0.09
CA TYR A 90 2.57 -6.19 -0.34
C TYR A 90 2.59 -7.29 0.72
N PHE A 91 3.77 -7.86 1.01
CA PHE A 91 3.88 -8.94 1.98
C PHE A 91 3.53 -8.49 3.40
N VAL A 92 4.05 -7.32 3.81
CA VAL A 92 3.74 -6.71 5.12
C VAL A 92 2.25 -6.46 5.28
N TRP A 93 1.59 -5.86 4.29
CA TRP A 93 0.16 -5.61 4.35
C TRP A 93 -0.67 -6.88 4.33
N LYS A 94 -0.30 -7.88 3.51
CA LYS A 94 -0.98 -9.18 3.49
C LYS A 94 -0.94 -9.84 4.86
N TYR A 95 0.19 -9.75 5.55
CA TYR A 95 0.34 -10.28 6.91
C TYR A 95 -0.49 -9.49 7.93
N GLN A 96 -0.46 -8.14 7.86
CA GLN A 96 -1.26 -7.29 8.75
C GLN A 96 -2.77 -7.51 8.57
N ASP A 97 -3.26 -7.59 7.33
CA ASP A 97 -4.68 -7.81 7.04
C ASP A 97 -5.14 -9.19 7.56
N ALA A 98 -4.31 -10.22 7.38
CA ALA A 98 -4.59 -11.55 7.94
C ALA A 98 -4.69 -11.53 9.47
N LYS A 99 -3.79 -10.79 10.15
CA LYS A 99 -3.82 -10.62 11.60
C LYS A 99 -5.07 -9.87 12.06
N GLN A 100 -5.46 -8.79 11.40
CA GLN A 100 -6.67 -8.03 11.74
C GLN A 100 -7.94 -8.87 11.58
N ILE A 101 -8.05 -9.64 10.49
CA ILE A 101 -9.19 -10.53 10.27
C ILE A 101 -9.28 -11.58 11.38
N ARG A 102 -8.14 -12.13 11.81
CA ARG A 102 -8.11 -13.11 12.91
C ARG A 102 -8.62 -12.50 14.23
N GLN A 103 -8.15 -11.31 14.59
CA GLN A 103 -8.59 -10.60 15.79
C GLN A 103 -10.10 -10.28 15.75
N LEU A 104 -10.63 -9.86 14.60
CA LEU A 104 -12.06 -9.61 14.43
C LEU A 104 -12.90 -10.89 14.58
N LYS A 105 -12.38 -12.04 14.11
CA LYS A 105 -13.04 -13.34 14.29
C LYS A 105 -13.04 -13.77 15.75
N GLU A 106 -11.93 -13.64 16.46
CA GLU A 106 -11.81 -13.93 17.90
C GLU A 106 -12.77 -13.06 18.71
N HIS A 107 -12.82 -11.75 18.45
CA HIS A 107 -13.74 -10.84 19.13
C HIS A 107 -15.22 -11.17 18.85
N ARG A 108 -15.54 -11.70 17.66
CA ARG A 108 -16.90 -12.18 17.34
C ARG A 108 -17.28 -13.42 18.14
N ILE A 109 -16.34 -14.34 18.40
CA ILE A 109 -16.59 -15.54 19.20
C ILE A 109 -16.93 -15.14 20.63
N GLN A 110 -16.13 -14.24 21.23
CA GLN A 110 -16.38 -13.72 22.59
C GLN A 110 -17.75 -13.03 22.70
N LEU A 111 -18.10 -12.18 21.73
CA LEU A 111 -19.41 -11.51 21.69
C LEU A 111 -20.58 -12.51 21.56
N LYS A 112 -20.39 -13.63 20.85
CA LYS A 112 -21.40 -14.70 20.76
C LYS A 112 -21.55 -15.44 22.09
N GLU A 113 -20.45 -15.78 22.74
CA GLU A 113 -20.46 -16.46 24.05
C GLU A 113 -21.20 -15.61 25.11
N GLN A 114 -20.91 -14.30 25.16
CA GLN A 114 -21.61 -13.36 26.04
C GLN A 114 -23.10 -13.24 25.74
N LEU A 115 -23.48 -13.32 24.45
CA LEU A 115 -24.89 -13.28 24.08
C LEU A 115 -25.61 -14.56 24.52
N THR A 116 -25.00 -15.73 24.31
CA THR A 116 -25.58 -17.02 24.72
C THR A 116 -25.73 -17.12 26.23
N SER A 117 -24.75 -16.68 27.01
CA SER A 117 -24.84 -16.68 28.47
C SER A 117 -25.96 -15.79 29.00
N ILE A 118 -26.24 -14.65 28.35
CA ILE A 118 -27.33 -13.75 28.73
C ILE A 118 -28.70 -14.31 28.30
N GLN A 119 -28.75 -15.22 27.32
CA GLN A 119 -30.00 -15.79 26.81
C GLN A 119 -30.42 -17.07 27.55
N GLN A 120 -29.51 -17.68 28.32
CA GLN A 120 -29.77 -18.83 29.18
C GLN A 120 -30.16 -18.45 30.62
N VAL A 121 -30.04 -17.17 30.98
CA VAL A 121 -30.51 -16.56 32.24
C VAL A 121 -31.86 -15.90 31.98
#